data_AF-A0A958C7T5-F1
#
_entry.id   AF-A0A958C7T5-F1
#
_cell.length_a   1.000
_cell.length_b   1.000
_cell.length_c   1.000
_cell.angle_alpha   90.00
_cell.angle_beta   90.00
_cell.angle_gamma   90.00
#
_symmetry.space_group_name_H-M   'P 1'
#
loop_
_entity.id
_entity.type
_entity.pdbx_description
1 polymer ?
#
loop_
_entity_poly.entity_id
_entity_poly.type
_entity_poly.pdbx_seq_one_letter_code
_entity_poly.pdbx_strand_id
1 'polypeptide(L)'
;MIISLDRWVSPRIRQLIEDRFYAQVTRQASFELLSRDPEFLRRPGAHVGLFADHGIVHVRDVATRILSVLETIHTAHLIPARPVDRYTNMCGFGVLLAYFHDIGMIDFSAAGRAIHPEFAAQAVFDPANEDLIELIWRENAANLSWRLTELAAQGVFKQTPKTVLREMLAVSMAHSKTKVPIAILNEPRALRAALLEAISTDLQTLWRQHMKVQTSVPLQLVRTISADALGLEEDRPGADPVPNPPPSAARDAWQFHAARFYGDFQRDAFAWLTTTDGPLHDLAQDAIDTVRALRCADALRQRGTVLRTSAGYEIYVNGQTANAVFSLRLGADRLYLLELPGPISAGEANMASSELDPCGDLRVTFHRGAFADHDANRYAAQSAALIVLDLAADTLDSLLRTPDDKSALRRAEDLAIMVEEVGDNLEFAEMVRAEVAAFNTAAAARIQVAPSLIDATEGERKLYLSAQPVPWDRATRLDLLARMGATGHAVDGIDPALAFEHVRLAQLERNDVLIEAGTAAAFVYIPLGVGLRILPLGGYDTLLVPPWMPLGTTGVIRGAVRNASVVAEQPLQLLIIPRSTYLKHWHRTLSPDELRQTLS
;
A
#
# COMPACT_ATOMS: atom_id res chain seq x y z
N MET A 1 -12.39 -9.26 -9.95
CA MET A 1 -11.91 -10.53 -10.57
C MET A 1 -10.91 -11.14 -9.61
N ILE A 2 -11.11 -12.36 -9.10
CA ILE A 2 -10.13 -12.97 -8.18
C ILE A 2 -8.90 -13.33 -9.02
N ILE A 3 -7.81 -12.60 -8.84
CA ILE A 3 -6.55 -12.88 -9.52
C ILE A 3 -5.96 -14.15 -8.89
N SER A 4 -5.96 -15.25 -9.62
CA SER A 4 -5.38 -16.50 -9.13
C SER A 4 -3.87 -16.49 -9.32
N LEU A 5 -3.12 -16.55 -8.21
CA LEU A 5 -1.66 -16.72 -8.21
C LEU A 5 -1.22 -18.01 -8.91
N ASP A 6 -2.10 -19.02 -8.97
CA ASP A 6 -1.82 -20.33 -9.58
C ASP A 6 -1.57 -20.24 -11.09
N ARG A 7 -2.01 -19.16 -11.73
CA ARG A 7 -1.66 -18.86 -13.12
C ARG A 7 -0.15 -18.64 -13.30
N TRP A 8 0.53 -18.12 -12.28
CA TRP A 8 1.91 -17.65 -12.37
C TRP A 8 2.87 -18.61 -11.69
N VAL A 9 2.53 -19.07 -10.49
CA VAL A 9 3.35 -19.95 -9.67
C VAL A 9 2.47 -21.05 -9.10
N SER A 10 2.84 -22.31 -9.34
CA SER A 10 2.04 -23.46 -8.92
C SER A 10 1.85 -23.49 -7.39
N PRO A 11 0.72 -24.01 -6.88
CA PRO A 11 0.53 -24.20 -5.45
C PRO A 11 1.67 -24.95 -4.78
N ARG A 12 2.30 -25.89 -5.50
CA ARG A 12 3.41 -26.70 -5.00
C ARG A 12 4.66 -25.87 -4.73
N ILE A 13 5.05 -24.99 -5.67
CA ILE A 13 6.19 -24.08 -5.48
C ILE A 13 5.90 -23.12 -4.33
N ARG A 14 4.69 -22.52 -4.30
CA ARG A 14 4.29 -21.58 -3.24
C ARG A 14 4.35 -22.24 -1.86
N GLN A 15 3.76 -23.43 -1.72
CA GLN A 15 3.77 -24.19 -0.46
C GLN A 15 5.20 -24.54 -0.02
N LEU A 16 6.09 -24.92 -0.96
CA LEU A 16 7.47 -25.26 -0.62
C LEU A 16 8.25 -24.05 -0.07
N ILE A 17 8.06 -22.86 -0.66
CA ILE A 17 8.66 -21.62 -0.18
C ILE A 17 8.07 -21.23 1.18
N GLU A 18 6.75 -21.28 1.29
CA GLU A 18 6.02 -20.97 2.53
C GLU A 18 6.45 -21.87 3.68
N ASP A 19 6.53 -23.18 3.49
CA ASP A 19 6.93 -24.13 4.54
C ASP A 19 8.40 -23.96 4.95
N ARG A 20 9.28 -23.71 3.98
CA ARG A 20 10.73 -23.61 4.20
C ARG A 20 11.13 -22.31 4.91
N PHE A 21 10.51 -21.18 4.56
CA PHE A 21 10.93 -19.87 5.03
C PHE A 21 9.89 -19.18 5.90
N TYR A 22 8.67 -18.99 5.40
CA TYR A 22 7.66 -18.15 6.04
C TYR A 22 6.95 -18.82 7.22
N ALA A 23 6.77 -20.14 7.21
CA ALA A 23 6.13 -20.89 8.29
C ALA A 23 6.95 -20.79 9.59
N GLN A 24 8.28 -20.70 9.49
CA GLN A 24 9.14 -20.47 10.64
C GLN A 24 8.92 -19.07 11.23
N VAL A 25 8.85 -18.04 10.39
CA VAL A 25 8.54 -16.66 10.81
C VAL A 25 7.20 -16.60 11.55
N THR A 26 6.15 -17.18 10.96
CA THR A 26 4.81 -17.28 11.58
C THR A 26 4.86 -17.96 12.95
N ARG A 27 5.61 -19.06 13.08
CA ARG A 27 5.79 -19.75 14.37
C ARG A 27 6.53 -18.88 15.38
N GLN A 28 7.66 -18.29 15.00
CA GLN A 28 8.51 -17.47 15.89
C GLN A 28 7.81 -16.19 16.35
N ALA A 29 6.92 -15.64 15.52
CA ALA A 29 6.10 -14.49 15.89
C ALA A 29 4.98 -14.85 16.90
N SER A 30 4.65 -16.13 17.09
CA SER A 30 3.54 -16.56 17.97
C SER A 30 3.74 -16.18 19.44
N PHE A 31 2.66 -15.91 20.16
CA PHE A 31 2.74 -15.30 21.49
C PHE A 31 3.14 -16.37 22.50
N GLU A 32 2.86 -17.64 22.19
CA GLU A 32 3.39 -18.82 22.88
C GLU A 32 4.93 -18.79 22.96
N LEU A 33 5.61 -18.33 21.90
CA LEU A 33 7.06 -18.19 21.88
C LEU A 33 7.52 -16.82 22.40
N LEU A 34 6.89 -15.73 21.95
CA LEU A 34 7.27 -14.37 22.38
C LEU A 34 7.11 -14.16 23.88
N SER A 35 6.09 -14.74 24.52
CA SER A 35 5.91 -14.67 25.98
C SER A 35 7.02 -15.34 26.79
N ARG A 36 7.89 -16.11 26.13
CA ARG A 36 9.08 -16.75 26.72
C ARG A 36 10.38 -16.09 26.28
N ASP A 37 10.31 -15.13 25.36
CA ASP A 37 11.46 -14.39 24.88
C ASP A 37 11.78 -13.24 25.86
N PRO A 38 12.95 -13.27 26.53
CA PRO A 38 13.33 -12.21 27.46
C PRO A 38 13.39 -10.83 26.82
N GLU A 39 13.78 -10.74 25.54
CA GLU A 39 13.88 -9.45 24.85
C GLU A 39 12.50 -8.87 24.53
N PHE A 40 11.56 -9.73 24.14
CA PHE A 40 10.16 -9.33 23.98
C PHE A 40 9.57 -8.82 25.30
N LEU A 41 9.78 -9.54 26.41
CA LEU A 41 9.28 -9.12 27.73
C LEU A 41 9.91 -7.82 28.22
N ARG A 42 11.17 -7.55 27.84
CA ARG A 42 11.90 -6.34 28.21
C ARG A 42 11.47 -5.13 27.38
N ARG A 43 11.33 -5.29 26.06
CA ARG A 43 11.08 -4.20 25.10
C ARG A 43 10.13 -4.64 23.98
N PRO A 44 8.85 -4.89 24.28
CA PRO A 44 7.93 -5.44 23.28
C PRO A 44 7.79 -4.50 22.07
N GLY A 45 7.74 -3.18 22.29
CA GLY A 45 7.65 -2.18 21.22
C GLY A 45 8.90 -1.99 20.35
N ALA A 46 10.01 -2.66 20.65
CA ALA A 46 11.18 -2.73 19.77
C ALA A 46 11.41 -4.15 19.21
N HIS A 47 10.61 -5.12 19.63
CA HIS A 47 10.80 -6.52 19.29
C HIS A 47 10.24 -6.83 17.90
N VAL A 48 11.02 -7.53 17.07
CA VAL A 48 10.60 -7.92 15.71
C VAL A 48 9.30 -8.74 15.70
N GLY A 49 8.98 -9.43 16.80
CA GLY A 49 7.73 -10.17 17.01
C GLY A 49 6.44 -9.38 16.78
N LEU A 50 6.40 -8.08 17.08
CA LEU A 50 5.19 -7.26 16.90
C LEU A 50 5.13 -6.59 15.52
N PHE A 51 6.29 -6.37 14.89
CA PHE A 51 6.42 -5.62 13.64
C PHE A 51 6.91 -6.48 12.48
N ALA A 52 6.93 -7.80 12.66
CA ALA A 52 7.17 -8.74 11.60
C ALA A 52 5.85 -8.95 10.87
N ASP A 53 5.78 -8.31 9.73
CA ASP A 53 4.84 -8.49 8.64
C ASP A 53 5.48 -9.33 7.54
N HIS A 54 6.25 -10.38 7.87
CA HIS A 54 7.00 -11.17 6.88
C HIS A 54 6.60 -12.66 6.94
N GLY A 55 5.33 -12.93 7.25
CA GLY A 55 4.75 -14.28 7.35
C GLY A 55 4.04 -14.74 6.06
N ILE A 56 3.36 -15.88 6.11
CA ILE A 56 2.67 -16.48 4.95
C ILE A 56 1.57 -15.56 4.38
N VAL A 57 0.82 -14.88 5.26
CA VAL A 57 -0.26 -13.99 4.82
C VAL A 57 0.30 -12.78 4.06
N HIS A 58 1.39 -12.20 4.57
CA HIS A 58 2.08 -11.08 3.93
C HIS A 58 2.56 -11.43 2.53
N VAL A 59 3.35 -12.50 2.38
CA VAL A 59 3.93 -12.86 1.07
C VAL A 59 2.86 -13.10 0.01
N ARG A 60 1.71 -13.68 0.40
CA ARG A 60 0.56 -13.87 -0.48
C ARG A 60 -0.13 -12.56 -0.85
N ASP A 61 -0.24 -11.62 0.09
CA ASP A 61 -0.80 -10.30 -0.15
C ASP A 61 0.09 -9.50 -1.11
N VAL A 62 1.40 -9.43 -0.87
CA VAL A 62 2.37 -8.78 -1.76
C VAL A 62 2.36 -9.40 -3.16
N ALA A 63 2.34 -10.73 -3.25
CA ALA A 63 2.26 -11.45 -4.53
C ALA A 63 0.95 -11.18 -5.30
N THR A 64 -0.14 -10.85 -4.60
CA THR A 64 -1.40 -10.45 -5.24
C THR A 64 -1.35 -8.98 -5.64
N ARG A 65 -0.85 -8.11 -4.74
CA ARG A 65 -0.76 -6.66 -4.93
C ARG A 65 0.14 -6.27 -6.08
N ILE A 66 1.25 -6.97 -6.30
CA ILE A 66 2.17 -6.67 -7.40
C ILE A 66 1.50 -6.75 -8.76
N LEU A 67 0.49 -7.60 -8.94
CA LEU A 67 -0.24 -7.71 -10.21
C LEU A 67 -1.10 -6.47 -10.46
N SER A 68 -1.80 -5.98 -9.43
CA SER A 68 -2.55 -4.73 -9.53
C SER A 68 -1.63 -3.51 -9.68
N VAL A 69 -0.49 -3.49 -8.98
CA VAL A 69 0.49 -2.41 -9.11
C VAL A 69 1.09 -2.40 -10.51
N LEU A 70 1.50 -3.54 -11.06
CA LEU A 70 2.03 -3.64 -12.42
C LEU A 70 1.03 -3.14 -13.45
N GLU A 71 -0.25 -3.49 -13.29
CA GLU A 71 -1.34 -2.99 -14.13
C GLU A 71 -1.42 -1.47 -14.06
N THR A 72 -1.54 -0.92 -12.85
CA THR A 72 -1.65 0.53 -12.64
C THR A 72 -0.44 1.29 -13.19
N ILE A 73 0.78 0.91 -12.85
CA ILE A 73 1.98 1.66 -13.29
C ILE A 73 2.21 1.54 -14.80
N HIS A 74 1.76 0.46 -15.43
CA HIS A 74 1.81 0.28 -16.88
C HIS A 74 0.76 1.13 -17.60
N THR A 75 -0.50 1.11 -17.12
CA THR A 75 -1.60 1.88 -17.73
C THR A 75 -1.50 3.38 -17.46
N ALA A 76 -0.96 3.78 -16.31
CA ALA A 76 -0.72 5.17 -15.95
C ALA A 76 0.56 5.75 -16.58
N HIS A 77 1.26 4.97 -17.43
CA HIS A 77 2.49 5.37 -18.10
C HIS A 77 3.61 5.82 -17.13
N LEU A 78 3.76 5.10 -16.01
CA LEU A 78 4.84 5.28 -15.01
C LEU A 78 6.03 4.36 -15.29
N ILE A 79 5.80 3.33 -16.09
CA ILE A 79 6.83 2.53 -16.74
C ILE A 79 6.59 2.55 -18.27
N PRO A 80 7.62 2.33 -19.11
CA PRO A 80 7.41 2.34 -20.55
C PRO A 80 6.45 1.22 -21.00
N ALA A 81 5.69 1.48 -22.06
CA ALA A 81 4.77 0.49 -22.61
C ALA A 81 5.52 -0.80 -22.99
N ARG A 82 4.87 -1.94 -22.74
CA ARG A 82 5.42 -3.28 -23.00
C ARG A 82 4.49 -4.07 -23.90
N PRO A 83 5.02 -4.81 -24.88
CA PRO A 83 4.24 -5.83 -25.58
C PRO A 83 3.65 -6.84 -24.60
N VAL A 84 2.50 -7.43 -24.97
CA VAL A 84 1.74 -8.35 -24.11
C VAL A 84 2.60 -9.46 -23.52
N ASP A 85 3.50 -10.04 -24.31
CA ASP A 85 4.35 -11.15 -23.85
C ASP A 85 5.37 -10.70 -22.79
N ARG A 86 5.99 -9.52 -22.97
CA ARG A 86 6.92 -8.95 -21.98
C ARG A 86 6.20 -8.57 -20.70
N TYR A 87 5.06 -7.92 -20.81
CA TYR A 87 4.23 -7.57 -19.65
C TYR A 87 3.77 -8.82 -18.88
N THR A 88 3.34 -9.87 -19.60
CA THR A 88 2.97 -11.16 -19.00
C THR A 88 4.14 -11.79 -18.25
N ASN A 89 5.36 -11.73 -18.81
CA ASN A 89 6.56 -12.21 -18.11
C ASN A 89 6.88 -11.37 -16.87
N MET A 90 6.71 -10.04 -16.91
CA MET A 90 6.86 -9.17 -15.73
C MET A 90 5.88 -9.55 -14.62
N CYS A 91 4.62 -9.83 -14.94
CA CYS A 91 3.63 -10.29 -13.96
C CYS A 91 4.05 -11.60 -13.29
N GLY A 92 4.45 -12.60 -14.06
CA GLY A 92 4.92 -13.87 -13.51
C GLY A 92 6.18 -13.69 -12.66
N PHE A 93 7.17 -12.97 -13.19
CA PHE A 93 8.43 -12.70 -12.50
C PHE A 93 8.19 -11.96 -11.19
N GLY A 94 7.30 -10.97 -11.19
CA GLY A 94 6.90 -10.22 -10.01
C GLY A 94 6.33 -11.10 -8.92
N VAL A 95 5.44 -12.04 -9.25
CA VAL A 95 4.93 -13.02 -8.27
C VAL A 95 6.06 -13.85 -7.67
N LEU A 96 7.01 -14.34 -8.47
CA LEU A 96 8.17 -15.06 -7.94
C LEU A 96 9.04 -14.16 -7.05
N LEU A 97 9.34 -12.93 -7.46
CA LEU A 97 10.12 -12.01 -6.63
C LEU A 97 9.43 -11.74 -5.28
N ALA A 98 8.10 -11.56 -5.28
CA ALA A 98 7.33 -11.43 -4.05
C ALA A 98 7.52 -12.65 -3.13
N TYR A 99 7.55 -13.88 -3.66
CA TYR A 99 7.83 -15.05 -2.82
C TYR A 99 9.27 -15.13 -2.30
N PHE A 100 10.24 -14.50 -2.97
CA PHE A 100 11.66 -14.55 -2.57
C PHE A 100 12.13 -13.36 -1.73
N HIS A 101 11.47 -12.20 -1.77
CA HIS A 101 12.03 -10.96 -1.23
C HIS A 101 12.36 -10.99 0.27
N ASP A 102 11.53 -11.68 1.05
CA ASP A 102 11.61 -11.69 2.53
C ASP A 102 12.08 -13.01 3.12
N ILE A 103 12.54 -13.96 2.31
CA ILE A 103 12.89 -15.31 2.82
C ILE A 103 14.02 -15.29 3.86
N GLY A 104 14.82 -14.23 3.90
CA GLY A 104 15.84 -14.02 4.92
C GLY A 104 15.33 -13.73 6.33
N MET A 105 14.04 -13.41 6.48
CA MET A 105 13.42 -13.23 7.79
C MET A 105 13.27 -14.52 8.59
N ILE A 106 13.64 -15.67 8.00
CA ILE A 106 13.81 -16.93 8.72
C ILE A 106 14.74 -16.79 9.94
N ASP A 107 15.70 -15.86 9.88
CA ASP A 107 16.38 -15.34 11.06
C ASP A 107 15.53 -14.22 11.70
N PHE A 108 14.71 -14.63 12.67
CA PHE A 108 13.77 -13.77 13.36
C PHE A 108 14.43 -12.94 14.47
N SER A 109 15.41 -12.12 14.09
CA SER A 109 16.15 -11.21 14.97
C SER A 109 16.29 -9.83 14.33
N ALA A 110 16.70 -8.83 15.11
CA ALA A 110 17.00 -7.50 14.57
C ALA A 110 18.15 -7.54 13.55
N ALA A 111 19.13 -8.43 13.77
CA ALA A 111 20.21 -8.65 12.82
C ALA A 111 19.68 -9.29 11.52
N GLY A 112 18.92 -10.38 11.61
CA GLY A 112 18.28 -11.02 10.47
C GLY A 112 17.43 -10.06 9.65
N ARG A 113 16.61 -9.22 10.31
CA ARG A 113 15.86 -8.14 9.66
C ARG A 113 16.74 -7.15 8.90
N ALA A 114 17.94 -6.85 9.38
CA ALA A 114 18.83 -5.91 8.71
C ALA A 114 19.56 -6.49 7.48
N ILE A 115 19.64 -7.82 7.34
CA ILE A 115 20.35 -8.52 6.25
C ILE A 115 19.49 -9.51 5.46
N HIS A 116 18.18 -9.56 5.72
CA HIS A 116 17.25 -10.45 5.00
C HIS A 116 17.30 -10.28 3.46
N PRO A 117 17.50 -9.08 2.89
CA PRO A 117 17.59 -8.93 1.44
C PRO A 117 18.83 -9.63 0.87
N GLU A 118 19.98 -9.49 1.53
CA GLU A 118 21.21 -10.17 1.12
C GLU A 118 21.11 -11.69 1.29
N PHE A 119 20.47 -12.15 2.37
CA PHE A 119 20.17 -13.58 2.52
C PHE A 119 19.32 -14.08 1.34
N ALA A 120 18.27 -13.34 0.95
CA ALA A 120 17.43 -13.72 -0.19
C ALA A 120 18.24 -13.86 -1.49
N ALA A 121 19.18 -12.95 -1.74
CA ALA A 121 20.11 -13.03 -2.88
C ALA A 121 21.08 -14.22 -2.81
N GLN A 122 21.53 -14.61 -1.61
CA GLN A 122 22.43 -15.76 -1.42
C GLN A 122 21.69 -17.10 -1.50
N ALA A 123 20.48 -17.19 -0.95
CA ALA A 123 19.70 -18.41 -0.80
C ALA A 123 19.39 -19.09 -2.13
N VAL A 124 19.23 -18.32 -3.21
CA VAL A 124 18.99 -18.85 -4.57
C VAL A 124 20.21 -19.50 -5.19
N PHE A 125 21.40 -19.47 -4.57
CA PHE A 125 22.60 -20.21 -5.00
C PHE A 125 22.96 -21.37 -4.06
N ASP A 126 22.35 -21.42 -2.88
CA ASP A 126 22.58 -22.43 -1.86
C ASP A 126 22.16 -23.83 -2.35
N PRO A 127 23.01 -24.87 -2.23
CA PRO A 127 22.64 -26.26 -2.50
C PRO A 127 21.37 -26.73 -1.78
N ALA A 128 21.06 -26.22 -0.58
CA ALA A 128 19.86 -26.55 0.18
C ALA A 128 18.57 -26.15 -0.55
N ASN A 129 18.65 -25.25 -1.53
CA ASN A 129 17.52 -24.80 -2.34
C ASN A 129 17.54 -25.31 -3.78
N GLU A 130 18.40 -26.27 -4.11
CA GLU A 130 18.49 -26.82 -5.47
C GLU A 130 17.17 -27.44 -5.94
N ASP A 131 16.48 -28.16 -5.05
CA ASP A 131 15.21 -28.80 -5.33
C ASP A 131 14.11 -27.79 -5.71
N LEU A 132 14.05 -26.66 -5.01
CA LEU A 132 13.14 -25.56 -5.30
C LEU A 132 13.47 -24.90 -6.65
N ILE A 133 14.75 -24.64 -6.94
CA ILE A 133 15.17 -24.05 -8.22
C ILE A 133 14.95 -25.03 -9.38
N GLU A 134 15.17 -26.32 -9.19
CA GLU A 134 14.78 -27.37 -10.14
C GLU A 134 13.28 -27.40 -10.39
N LEU A 135 12.46 -27.24 -9.35
CA LEU A 135 11.01 -27.23 -9.48
C LEU A 135 10.52 -26.01 -10.27
N ILE A 136 10.98 -24.80 -9.92
CA ILE A 136 10.71 -23.56 -10.65
C ILE A 136 11.09 -23.71 -12.13
N TRP A 137 12.28 -24.28 -12.38
CA TRP A 137 12.78 -24.47 -13.74
C TRP A 137 11.92 -25.46 -14.54
N ARG A 138 11.61 -26.63 -13.98
CA ARG A 138 10.89 -27.72 -14.67
C ARG A 138 9.41 -27.39 -14.92
N GLU A 139 8.76 -26.73 -13.97
CA GLU A 139 7.35 -26.33 -14.12
C GLU A 139 7.19 -25.07 -14.99
N ASN A 140 8.30 -24.48 -15.47
CA ASN A 140 8.30 -23.21 -16.21
C ASN A 140 7.51 -22.12 -15.45
N ALA A 141 7.74 -22.03 -14.13
CA ALA A 141 7.04 -21.06 -13.30
C ALA A 141 7.27 -19.65 -13.85
N ALA A 142 6.20 -18.85 -13.90
CA ALA A 142 6.20 -17.51 -14.47
C ALA A 142 6.66 -17.41 -15.94
N ASN A 143 6.66 -18.53 -16.68
CA ASN A 143 7.18 -18.61 -18.05
C ASN A 143 8.69 -18.29 -18.20
N LEU A 144 9.44 -18.30 -17.09
CA LEU A 144 10.84 -17.86 -17.09
C LEU A 144 11.77 -18.85 -17.79
N SER A 145 11.57 -20.16 -17.60
CA SER A 145 12.46 -21.16 -18.19
C SER A 145 12.42 -21.13 -19.72
N TRP A 146 11.23 -21.02 -20.31
CA TRP A 146 11.07 -20.88 -21.75
C TRP A 146 11.67 -19.57 -22.24
N ARG A 147 11.34 -18.44 -21.61
CA ARG A 147 11.88 -17.13 -22.00
C ARG A 147 13.42 -17.10 -21.99
N LEU A 148 14.03 -17.63 -20.93
CA LEU A 148 15.49 -17.65 -20.81
C LEU A 148 16.15 -18.64 -21.79
N THR A 149 15.48 -19.75 -22.10
CA THR A 149 15.96 -20.70 -23.12
C THR A 149 15.87 -20.12 -24.53
N GLU A 150 14.80 -19.39 -24.85
CA GLU A 150 14.64 -18.68 -26.12
C GLU A 150 15.73 -17.62 -26.32
N LEU A 151 16.03 -16.85 -25.28
CA LEU A 151 17.13 -15.88 -25.30
C LEU A 151 18.49 -16.59 -25.46
N ALA A 152 18.74 -17.69 -24.74
CA ALA A 152 19.98 -18.45 -24.94
C ALA A 152 20.11 -19.04 -26.35
N ALA A 153 19.01 -19.47 -26.98
CA ALA A 153 19.02 -19.95 -28.36
C ALA A 153 19.42 -18.85 -29.37
N GLN A 154 19.26 -17.58 -29.01
CA GLN A 154 19.76 -16.44 -29.78
C GLN A 154 21.25 -16.14 -29.54
N GLY A 155 21.91 -16.90 -28.65
CA GLY A 155 23.33 -16.74 -28.34
C GLY A 155 23.67 -15.51 -27.49
N VAL A 156 22.69 -14.88 -26.84
CA VAL A 156 22.93 -13.63 -26.10
C VAL A 156 23.51 -13.87 -24.70
N PHE A 157 23.26 -15.02 -24.07
CA PHE A 157 23.79 -15.33 -22.74
C PHE A 157 25.18 -15.96 -22.79
N LYS A 158 26.03 -15.60 -21.83
CA LYS A 158 27.31 -16.28 -21.57
C LYS A 158 27.14 -17.45 -20.59
N GLN A 159 26.11 -17.39 -19.74
CA GLN A 159 25.78 -18.40 -18.74
C GLN A 159 24.68 -19.33 -19.23
N THR A 160 24.47 -20.43 -18.50
CA THR A 160 23.29 -21.27 -18.72
C THR A 160 22.02 -20.48 -18.38
N PRO A 161 20.89 -20.70 -19.09
CA PRO A 161 19.60 -20.11 -18.75
C PRO A 161 19.20 -20.26 -17.27
N LYS A 162 19.49 -21.42 -16.68
CA LYS A 162 19.17 -21.72 -15.27
C LYS A 162 20.03 -20.88 -14.31
N THR A 163 21.27 -20.57 -14.67
CA THR A 163 22.10 -19.63 -13.90
C THR A 163 21.50 -18.22 -13.95
N VAL A 164 21.04 -17.77 -15.12
CA VAL A 164 20.36 -16.47 -15.27
C VAL A 164 19.05 -16.42 -14.46
N LEU A 165 18.30 -17.53 -14.36
CA LEU A 165 17.13 -17.60 -13.48
C LEU A 165 17.52 -17.30 -12.02
N ARG A 166 18.61 -17.87 -11.51
CA ARG A 166 19.08 -17.59 -10.13
C ARG A 166 19.47 -16.13 -9.96
N GLU A 167 20.16 -15.55 -10.93
CA GLU A 167 20.46 -14.12 -10.95
C GLU A 167 19.18 -13.28 -10.90
N MET A 168 18.19 -13.59 -11.74
CA MET A 168 16.90 -12.88 -11.73
C MET A 168 16.19 -13.00 -10.37
N LEU A 169 16.21 -14.16 -9.71
CA LEU A 169 15.61 -14.31 -8.37
C LEU A 169 16.41 -13.56 -7.30
N ALA A 170 17.75 -13.48 -7.43
CA ALA A 170 18.59 -12.71 -6.50
C ALA A 170 18.33 -11.20 -6.55
N VAL A 171 17.80 -10.69 -7.66
CA VAL A 171 17.35 -9.29 -7.78
C VAL A 171 16.24 -8.95 -6.77
N SER A 172 15.56 -9.94 -6.17
CA SER A 172 14.62 -9.72 -5.05
C SER A 172 15.22 -8.92 -3.89
N MET A 173 16.53 -8.98 -3.65
CA MET A 173 17.23 -8.12 -2.68
C MET A 173 16.96 -6.63 -2.93
N ALA A 174 16.76 -6.23 -4.18
CA ALA A 174 16.53 -4.85 -4.57
C ALA A 174 15.14 -4.35 -4.14
N HIS A 175 14.28 -5.13 -3.49
CA HIS A 175 13.12 -4.58 -2.79
C HIS A 175 13.55 -3.66 -1.63
N SER A 176 14.71 -3.92 -1.01
CA SER A 176 15.18 -3.15 0.14
C SER A 176 15.78 -1.81 -0.25
N LYS A 177 15.16 -0.72 0.20
CA LYS A 177 15.58 0.66 -0.09
C LYS A 177 16.87 1.06 0.63
N THR A 178 17.10 0.48 1.80
CA THR A 178 18.32 0.70 2.58
C THR A 178 19.54 0.07 1.90
N LYS A 179 19.37 -1.08 1.24
CA LYS A 179 20.45 -1.79 0.54
C LYS A 179 20.63 -1.33 -0.89
N VAL A 180 19.51 -1.10 -1.57
CA VAL A 180 19.47 -0.61 -2.93
C VAL A 180 18.63 0.67 -2.95
N PRO A 181 19.18 1.84 -2.60
CA PRO A 181 18.50 3.11 -2.80
C PRO A 181 18.05 3.28 -4.26
N ILE A 182 17.07 4.14 -4.52
CA ILE A 182 16.55 4.35 -5.86
C ILE A 182 17.64 4.73 -6.88
N ALA A 183 18.65 5.50 -6.45
CA ALA A 183 19.80 5.85 -7.28
C ALA A 183 20.61 4.62 -7.73
N ILE A 184 20.73 3.58 -6.88
CA ILE A 184 21.38 2.31 -7.26
C ILE A 184 20.49 1.51 -8.20
N LEU A 185 19.17 1.45 -7.93
CA LEU A 185 18.22 0.75 -8.79
C LEU A 185 18.15 1.36 -10.20
N ASN A 186 18.28 2.68 -10.30
CA ASN A 186 18.29 3.43 -11.56
C ASN A 186 19.56 3.22 -12.39
N GLU A 187 20.64 2.73 -11.79
CA GLU A 187 21.96 2.59 -12.40
C GLU A 187 22.35 1.11 -12.51
N PRO A 188 22.12 0.43 -13.66
CA PRO A 188 22.27 -1.02 -13.73
C PRO A 188 23.67 -1.55 -13.39
N ARG A 189 24.72 -0.74 -13.59
CA ARG A 189 26.08 -1.07 -13.17
C ARG A 189 26.23 -1.03 -11.64
N ALA A 190 25.62 -0.06 -10.97
CA ALA A 190 25.63 0.04 -9.52
C ALA A 190 24.79 -1.08 -8.90
N LEU A 191 23.61 -1.38 -9.47
CA LEU A 191 22.79 -2.51 -9.07
C LEU A 191 23.55 -3.84 -9.20
N ARG A 192 24.25 -4.06 -10.33
CA ARG A 192 25.11 -5.22 -10.52
C ARG A 192 26.19 -5.30 -9.45
N ALA A 193 26.88 -4.20 -9.14
CA ALA A 193 27.91 -4.18 -8.11
C ALA A 193 27.36 -4.56 -6.73
N ALA A 194 26.19 -4.03 -6.35
CA ALA A 194 25.53 -4.36 -5.09
C ALA A 194 25.16 -5.85 -4.99
N LEU A 195 24.66 -6.45 -6.08
CA LEU A 195 24.33 -7.89 -6.12
C LEU A 195 25.59 -8.76 -6.02
N LEU A 196 26.68 -8.38 -6.70
CA LEU A 196 27.95 -9.09 -6.60
C LEU A 196 28.47 -9.07 -5.16
N GLU A 197 28.50 -7.90 -4.53
CA GLU A 197 28.94 -7.74 -3.14
C GLU A 197 28.09 -8.57 -2.17
N ALA A 198 26.76 -8.49 -2.30
CA ALA A 198 25.84 -9.23 -1.45
C ALA A 198 26.03 -10.74 -1.55
N ILE A 199 26.30 -11.28 -2.75
CA ILE A 199 26.44 -12.73 -2.94
C ILE A 199 27.85 -13.22 -2.58
N SER A 200 28.89 -12.40 -2.80
CA SER A 200 30.29 -12.79 -2.53
C SER A 200 30.79 -12.51 -1.11
N THR A 201 29.94 -11.98 -0.23
CA THR A 201 30.32 -11.59 1.13
C THR A 201 29.50 -12.35 2.16
N ASP A 202 30.12 -12.82 3.24
CA ASP A 202 29.38 -13.48 4.30
C ASP A 202 28.42 -12.51 5.02
N LEU A 203 27.26 -13.03 5.43
CA LEU A 203 26.20 -12.24 6.04
C LEU A 203 26.62 -11.53 7.33
N GLN A 204 27.55 -12.11 8.11
CA GLN A 204 28.03 -11.44 9.33
C GLN A 204 28.88 -10.21 8.99
N THR A 205 29.72 -10.29 7.96
CA THR A 205 30.50 -9.14 7.48
C THR A 205 29.58 -8.05 6.95
N LEU A 206 28.59 -8.40 6.13
CA LEU A 206 27.57 -7.45 5.64
C LEU A 206 26.81 -6.77 6.78
N TRP A 207 26.40 -7.53 7.80
CA TRP A 207 25.76 -6.98 8.99
C TRP A 207 26.66 -6.00 9.76
N ARG A 208 27.95 -6.35 9.97
CA ARG A 208 28.92 -5.44 10.62
C ARG A 208 29.15 -4.16 9.81
N GLN A 209 29.19 -4.26 8.48
CA GLN A 209 29.30 -3.09 7.60
C GLN A 209 28.05 -2.21 7.74
N HIS A 210 26.86 -2.81 7.75
CA HIS A 210 25.61 -2.10 7.94
C HIS A 210 25.56 -1.33 9.27
N MET A 211 26.00 -1.95 10.37
CA MET A 211 26.08 -1.29 11.68
C MET A 211 27.05 -0.09 11.68
N LYS A 212 28.20 -0.19 10.99
CA LYS A 212 29.14 0.95 10.87
C LYS A 212 28.51 2.13 10.14
N VAL A 213 27.79 1.87 9.05
CA VAL A 213 27.13 2.93 8.26
C VAL A 213 26.05 3.63 9.08
N GLN A 214 25.21 2.87 9.82
CA GLN A 214 24.18 3.46 10.69
C GLN A 214 24.77 4.35 11.80
N THR A 215 25.98 4.05 12.31
CA THR A 215 26.65 4.93 13.29
C THR A 215 27.26 6.20 12.69
N SER A 216 27.49 6.24 11.37
CA SER A 216 28.16 7.36 10.67
C SER A 216 27.22 8.32 9.92
N VAL A 217 25.95 7.96 9.73
CA VAL A 217 24.96 8.84 9.07
C VAL A 217 24.27 9.69 10.14
N PRO A 218 24.30 11.04 10.05
CA PRO A 218 23.40 11.87 10.83
C PRO A 218 21.97 11.53 10.40
N LEU A 219 21.25 10.79 11.25
CA LEU A 219 19.83 10.46 11.14
C LEU A 219 18.98 11.75 11.14
N GLN A 220 19.02 12.55 10.07
CA GLN A 220 18.39 13.87 10.02
C GLN A 220 16.86 13.83 9.86
N LEU A 221 16.27 12.69 9.52
CA LEU A 221 14.81 12.54 9.47
C LEU A 221 14.25 11.74 10.66
N VAL A 222 15.02 10.79 11.21
CA VAL A 222 14.58 9.95 12.34
C VAL A 222 14.94 10.57 13.70
N ARG A 223 16.02 11.36 13.82
CA ARG A 223 16.37 12.02 15.10
C ARG A 223 15.57 13.28 15.40
N THR A 224 14.95 13.92 14.40
CA THR A 224 14.04 15.04 14.68
C THR A 224 12.72 14.55 15.32
N ILE A 225 12.44 13.24 15.24
CA ILE A 225 11.26 12.58 15.82
C ILE A 225 11.61 11.76 17.08
N SER A 226 12.89 11.51 17.37
CA SER A 226 13.29 10.54 18.40
C SER A 226 14.21 11.13 19.47
N ALA A 227 13.59 11.73 20.49
CA ALA A 227 13.92 11.58 21.92
C ALA A 227 12.83 12.32 22.73
N ASP A 228 12.60 13.60 22.40
CA ASP A 228 11.69 14.46 23.17
C ASP A 228 10.20 14.22 22.87
N ALA A 229 9.85 13.77 21.66
CA ALA A 229 8.45 13.53 21.26
C ALA A 229 7.91 12.13 21.64
N LEU A 230 8.79 11.19 22.01
CA LEU A 230 8.43 9.80 22.25
C LEU A 230 8.20 9.45 23.72
N GLY A 231 8.46 10.36 24.66
CA GLY A 231 8.37 10.07 26.10
C GLY A 231 9.24 8.88 26.55
N LEU A 232 10.13 8.41 25.68
CA LEU A 232 11.18 7.48 26.03
C LEU A 232 12.19 8.33 26.79
N GLU A 233 12.31 8.09 28.11
CA GLU A 233 13.47 8.57 28.84
C GLU A 233 14.70 8.29 27.98
N GLU A 234 15.58 9.29 27.85
CA GLU A 234 16.94 9.10 27.36
C GLU A 234 17.65 8.15 28.31
N ASP A 235 17.36 6.87 28.19
CA ASP A 235 18.27 5.83 28.60
C ASP A 235 19.40 5.95 27.58
N ARG A 236 20.38 6.79 27.93
CA ARG A 236 21.69 6.83 27.27
C ARG A 236 22.03 5.37 27.00
N PRO A 237 22.35 4.96 25.75
CA PRO A 237 22.83 3.62 25.52
C PRO A 237 24.13 3.50 26.32
N GLY A 238 24.04 2.95 27.52
CA GLY A 238 25.17 2.65 28.36
C GLY A 238 25.85 1.47 27.71
N ALA A 239 26.61 1.71 26.64
CA ALA A 239 27.38 0.72 25.90
C ALA A 239 26.75 -0.68 25.95
N ASP A 240 25.47 -0.79 25.56
CA ASP A 240 24.82 -2.09 25.47
C ASP A 240 25.70 -2.91 24.51
N PRO A 241 26.13 -4.13 24.91
CA PRO A 241 27.00 -4.93 24.07
C PRO A 241 26.31 -5.07 22.71
N VAL A 242 27.07 -4.77 21.65
CA VAL A 242 26.68 -4.99 20.26
C VAL A 242 25.87 -6.29 20.21
N PRO A 243 24.57 -6.25 19.80
CA PRO A 243 23.72 -7.41 19.88
C PRO A 243 24.43 -8.60 19.25
N ASN A 244 24.37 -9.76 19.90
CA ASN A 244 25.07 -10.95 19.43
C ASN A 244 24.76 -11.17 17.94
N PRO A 245 25.75 -11.60 17.14
CA PRO A 245 25.53 -11.88 15.73
C PRO A 245 24.36 -12.86 15.54
N PRO A 246 23.71 -12.82 14.36
CA PRO A 246 22.52 -13.62 14.05
C PRO A 246 22.69 -15.09 14.50
N PRO A 247 21.73 -15.69 15.26
CA PRO A 247 21.85 -17.06 15.78
C PRO A 247 21.89 -18.16 14.71
N SER A 248 21.69 -17.84 13.43
CA SER A 248 21.77 -18.78 12.31
C SER A 248 23.13 -18.86 11.61
N ALA A 249 24.17 -18.18 12.13
CA ALA A 249 25.54 -18.24 11.59
C ALA A 249 26.56 -18.83 12.60
N ALA A 250 26.11 -19.69 13.51
CA ALA A 250 26.99 -20.43 14.41
C ALA A 250 27.21 -21.87 13.90
N ARG A 251 28.22 -22.06 13.02
CA ARG A 251 29.37 -23.00 13.20
C ARG A 251 30.04 -23.51 11.92
N ASP A 252 29.41 -23.39 10.75
CA ASP A 252 30.06 -23.83 9.50
C ASP A 252 30.81 -22.67 8.83
N ALA A 253 31.98 -22.95 8.27
CA ALA A 253 32.74 -21.98 7.49
C ALA A 253 31.88 -21.50 6.32
N TRP A 254 31.61 -20.19 6.25
CA TRP A 254 30.86 -19.61 5.13
C TRP A 254 31.42 -20.09 3.80
N GLN A 255 30.53 -20.51 2.89
CA GLN A 255 30.89 -20.99 1.56
C GLN A 255 30.28 -20.08 0.51
N PHE A 256 31.13 -19.64 -0.42
CA PHE A 256 30.69 -18.86 -1.57
C PHE A 256 30.04 -19.77 -2.63
N HIS A 257 28.78 -20.17 -2.39
CA HIS A 257 28.07 -21.15 -3.23
C HIS A 257 27.89 -20.73 -4.68
N ALA A 258 27.87 -19.42 -4.97
CA ALA A 258 27.73 -18.95 -6.35
C ALA A 258 28.94 -19.31 -7.22
N ALA A 259 30.15 -19.45 -6.67
CA ALA A 259 31.38 -19.73 -7.43
C ALA A 259 31.26 -20.93 -8.38
N ARG A 260 30.50 -21.97 -8.00
CA ARG A 260 30.34 -23.19 -8.81
C ARG A 260 29.60 -22.98 -10.13
N PHE A 261 28.92 -21.85 -10.31
CA PHE A 261 28.13 -21.55 -11.51
C PHE A 261 28.88 -20.68 -12.52
N TYR A 262 30.09 -20.21 -12.20
CA TYR A 262 30.83 -19.25 -13.01
C TYR A 262 32.28 -19.66 -13.20
N GLY A 263 32.82 -19.38 -14.40
CA GLY A 263 34.27 -19.41 -14.60
C GLY A 263 34.94 -18.19 -13.97
N ASP A 264 34.33 -17.01 -14.11
CA ASP A 264 34.75 -15.77 -13.46
C ASP A 264 33.50 -15.04 -12.93
N PHE A 265 33.22 -15.15 -11.63
CA PHE A 265 32.04 -14.54 -11.02
C PHE A 265 31.99 -13.02 -11.21
N GLN A 266 33.12 -12.34 -11.02
CA GLN A 266 33.19 -10.87 -11.06
C GLN A 266 32.95 -10.33 -12.47
N ARG A 267 33.40 -11.06 -13.49
CA ARG A 267 33.18 -10.71 -14.89
C ARG A 267 31.81 -11.13 -15.40
N ASP A 268 31.37 -12.34 -15.06
CA ASP A 268 30.27 -13.00 -15.77
C ASP A 268 28.92 -12.75 -15.07
N ALA A 269 28.84 -12.84 -13.75
CA ALA A 269 27.55 -12.78 -13.06
C ALA A 269 26.80 -11.47 -13.34
N PHE A 270 25.50 -11.56 -13.60
CA PHE A 270 24.60 -10.44 -13.88
C PHE A 270 25.02 -9.56 -15.08
N ALA A 271 25.83 -10.08 -16.01
CA ALA A 271 26.30 -9.28 -17.15
C ALA A 271 25.13 -8.71 -17.99
N TRP A 272 24.01 -9.43 -18.07
CA TRP A 272 22.79 -9.00 -18.77
C TRP A 272 22.18 -7.72 -18.22
N LEU A 273 22.35 -7.39 -16.93
CA LEU A 273 21.85 -6.13 -16.35
C LEU A 273 22.52 -4.91 -16.98
N THR A 274 23.77 -5.05 -17.43
CA THR A 274 24.58 -3.93 -17.93
C THR A 274 24.56 -3.78 -19.44
N THR A 275 23.82 -4.63 -20.14
CA THR A 275 23.66 -4.54 -21.60
C THR A 275 22.80 -3.32 -21.97
N THR A 276 23.26 -2.57 -22.97
CA THR A 276 22.67 -1.27 -23.35
C THR A 276 21.67 -1.36 -24.50
N ASP A 277 21.63 -2.49 -25.22
CA ASP A 277 20.79 -2.70 -26.39
C ASP A 277 20.34 -4.17 -26.55
N GLY A 278 19.32 -4.36 -27.40
CA GLY A 278 18.83 -5.70 -27.77
C GLY A 278 18.07 -6.45 -26.67
N PRO A 279 17.89 -7.78 -26.83
CA PRO A 279 17.00 -8.57 -25.98
C PRO A 279 17.41 -8.64 -24.48
N LEU A 280 18.70 -8.49 -24.16
CA LEU A 280 19.17 -8.46 -22.77
C LEU A 280 18.92 -7.12 -22.10
N HIS A 281 19.00 -6.03 -22.85
CA HIS A 281 18.58 -4.72 -22.35
C HIS A 281 17.09 -4.73 -22.01
N ASP A 282 16.27 -5.33 -22.88
CA ASP A 282 14.84 -5.51 -22.61
C ASP A 282 14.59 -6.32 -21.32
N LEU A 283 15.32 -7.41 -21.12
CA LEU A 283 15.25 -8.22 -19.90
C LEU A 283 15.66 -7.41 -18.65
N ALA A 284 16.72 -6.60 -18.74
CA ALA A 284 17.18 -5.73 -17.67
C ALA A 284 16.12 -4.68 -17.28
N GLN A 285 15.53 -4.02 -18.27
CA GLN A 285 14.48 -3.03 -18.04
C GLN A 285 13.22 -3.68 -17.43
N ASP A 286 12.82 -4.85 -17.92
CA ASP A 286 11.67 -5.60 -17.38
C ASP A 286 11.93 -6.00 -15.92
N ALA A 287 13.14 -6.46 -15.60
CA ALA A 287 13.48 -6.85 -14.24
C ALA A 287 13.50 -5.66 -13.28
N ILE A 288 14.11 -4.54 -13.68
CA ILE A 288 14.19 -3.30 -12.88
C ILE A 288 12.78 -2.74 -12.63
N ASP A 289 11.95 -2.63 -13.65
CA ASP A 289 10.58 -2.12 -13.49
C ASP A 289 9.70 -3.06 -12.66
N THR A 290 9.94 -4.38 -12.73
CA THR A 290 9.28 -5.35 -11.84
C THR A 290 9.69 -5.16 -10.38
N VAL A 291 10.96 -4.81 -10.10
CA VAL A 291 11.41 -4.47 -8.74
C VAL A 291 10.73 -3.20 -8.23
N ARG A 292 10.52 -2.19 -9.08
CA ARG A 292 9.76 -0.99 -8.68
C ARG A 292 8.34 -1.38 -8.25
N ALA A 293 7.70 -2.21 -9.06
CA ALA A 293 6.37 -2.73 -8.74
C ALA A 293 6.37 -3.53 -7.43
N LEU A 294 7.41 -4.34 -7.17
CA LEU A 294 7.56 -5.06 -5.91
C LEU A 294 7.68 -4.12 -4.70
N ARG A 295 8.49 -3.07 -4.79
CA ARG A 295 8.61 -2.07 -3.70
C ARG A 295 7.27 -1.41 -3.40
N CYS A 296 6.54 -1.02 -4.44
CA CYS A 296 5.20 -0.46 -4.30
C CYS A 296 4.22 -1.48 -3.70
N ALA A 297 4.24 -2.72 -4.17
CA ALA A 297 3.34 -3.77 -3.71
C ALA A 297 3.57 -4.14 -2.25
N ASP A 298 4.83 -4.24 -1.84
CA ASP A 298 5.23 -4.42 -0.45
C ASP A 298 4.75 -3.24 0.41
N ALA A 299 4.96 -2.00 -0.03
CA ALA A 299 4.49 -0.82 0.69
C ALA A 299 2.96 -0.78 0.88
N LEU A 300 2.22 -1.19 -0.16
CA LEU A 300 0.75 -1.16 -0.26
C LEU A 300 0.06 -2.45 0.23
N ARG A 301 0.82 -3.33 0.88
CA ARG A 301 0.27 -4.49 1.57
C ARG A 301 -0.79 -4.10 2.61
N GLN A 302 -1.60 -5.06 3.03
CA GLN A 302 -2.57 -4.88 4.09
C GLN A 302 -1.91 -4.26 5.34
N ARG A 303 -2.54 -3.23 5.92
CA ARG A 303 -2.13 -2.59 7.17
C ARG A 303 -3.35 -2.34 8.07
N GLY A 304 -3.12 -1.91 9.31
CA GLY A 304 -4.16 -1.53 10.26
C GLY A 304 -5.07 -2.67 10.71
N THR A 305 -6.37 -2.41 10.84
CA THR A 305 -7.31 -3.39 11.42
C THR A 305 -7.60 -4.59 10.52
N VAL A 306 -7.31 -4.47 9.22
CA VAL A 306 -7.35 -5.58 8.26
C VAL A 306 -6.07 -6.41 8.32
N LEU A 307 -4.96 -5.79 8.78
CA LEU A 307 -3.70 -6.49 8.97
C LEU A 307 -3.76 -7.39 10.19
N ARG A 308 -3.36 -8.63 9.97
CA ARG A 308 -2.89 -9.51 11.02
C ARG A 308 -1.38 -9.58 10.95
N THR A 309 -0.69 -9.45 12.08
CA THR A 309 0.77 -9.67 12.15
C THR A 309 1.14 -11.06 11.61
N SER A 310 2.44 -11.36 11.45
CA SER A 310 2.87 -12.72 11.06
C SER A 310 2.31 -13.83 11.96
N ALA A 311 1.94 -13.52 13.21
CA ALA A 311 1.33 -14.45 14.15
C ALA A 311 -0.21 -14.41 14.20
N GLY A 312 -0.86 -13.58 13.39
CA GLY A 312 -2.31 -13.48 13.37
C GLY A 312 -2.91 -12.43 14.31
N TYR A 313 -2.10 -11.59 15.00
CA TYR A 313 -2.65 -10.58 15.93
C TYR A 313 -3.32 -9.46 15.17
N GLU A 314 -4.49 -9.06 15.68
CA GLU A 314 -5.16 -7.83 15.25
C GLU A 314 -4.42 -6.64 15.87
N ILE A 315 -4.20 -5.61 15.05
CA ILE A 315 -3.67 -4.32 15.48
C ILE A 315 -4.74 -3.27 15.22
N TYR A 316 -5.03 -2.44 16.22
CA TYR A 316 -5.98 -1.35 16.09
C TYR A 316 -5.58 -0.18 16.98
N VAL A 317 -6.18 0.98 16.72
CA VAL A 317 -5.88 2.20 17.47
C VAL A 317 -6.80 2.34 18.70
N ASN A 318 -6.25 2.72 19.86
CA ASN A 318 -7.04 3.04 21.04
C ASN A 318 -7.77 4.38 20.84
N GLY A 319 -9.09 4.39 20.98
CA GLY A 319 -9.91 5.61 20.85
C GLY A 319 -9.65 6.68 21.93
N GLN A 320 -9.01 6.33 23.04
CA GLN A 320 -8.66 7.28 24.10
C GLN A 320 -7.31 7.95 23.86
N THR A 321 -6.28 7.17 23.55
CA THR A 321 -4.89 7.62 23.52
C THR A 321 -4.30 7.76 22.12
N ALA A 322 -5.00 7.27 21.10
CA ALA A 322 -4.49 7.10 19.74
C ALA A 322 -3.26 6.17 19.61
N ASN A 323 -2.91 5.40 20.64
CA ASN A 323 -1.84 4.41 20.57
C ASN A 323 -2.24 3.13 19.85
N ALA A 324 -1.25 2.38 19.37
CA ALA A 324 -1.48 1.04 18.83
C ALA A 324 -1.77 0.04 19.96
N VAL A 325 -2.76 -0.81 19.74
CA VAL A 325 -3.14 -1.93 20.62
C VAL A 325 -2.99 -3.23 19.84
N PHE A 326 -2.25 -4.16 20.43
CA PHE A 326 -2.02 -5.50 19.91
C PHE A 326 -2.88 -6.52 20.67
N SER A 327 -3.72 -7.26 19.95
CA SER A 327 -4.50 -8.38 20.49
C SER A 327 -3.69 -9.67 20.49
N LEU A 328 -2.95 -9.90 21.57
CA LEU A 328 -2.09 -11.06 21.74
C LEU A 328 -2.90 -12.25 22.31
N ARG A 329 -2.92 -13.37 21.59
CA ARG A 329 -3.65 -14.58 22.00
C ARG A 329 -2.68 -15.65 22.48
N LEU A 330 -2.98 -16.28 23.63
CA LEU A 330 -2.20 -17.40 24.16
C LEU A 330 -3.12 -18.63 24.27
N GLY A 331 -2.99 -19.56 23.33
CA GLY A 331 -3.98 -20.62 23.15
C GLY A 331 -5.34 -20.08 22.70
N ALA A 332 -6.40 -20.86 22.92
CA ALA A 332 -7.75 -20.53 22.46
C ALA A 332 -8.54 -19.62 23.42
N ASP A 333 -8.11 -19.51 24.68
CA ASP A 333 -8.93 -19.02 25.80
C ASP A 333 -8.38 -17.76 26.48
N ARG A 334 -7.15 -17.32 26.14
CA ARG A 334 -6.53 -16.14 26.75
C ARG A 334 -6.22 -15.06 25.72
N LEU A 335 -6.71 -13.86 25.99
CA LEU A 335 -6.48 -12.64 25.21
C LEU A 335 -5.83 -11.59 26.10
N TYR A 336 -4.74 -10.99 25.63
CA TYR A 336 -4.06 -9.87 26.24
C TYR A 336 -4.08 -8.70 25.26
N LEU A 337 -4.41 -7.51 25.77
CA LEU A 337 -4.38 -6.27 25.00
C LEU A 337 -3.15 -5.48 25.43
N LEU A 338 -2.16 -5.39 24.54
CA LEU A 338 -0.93 -4.65 24.77
C LEU A 338 -1.00 -3.31 24.03
N GLU A 339 -1.06 -2.22 24.77
CA GLU A 339 -0.97 -0.87 24.21
C GLU A 339 0.48 -0.37 24.23
N LEU A 340 0.93 0.20 23.12
CA LEU A 340 2.29 0.72 22.98
C LEU A 340 2.32 2.15 22.43
N PRO A 341 3.05 3.07 23.08
CA PRO A 341 3.28 4.41 22.55
C PRO A 341 4.35 4.34 21.46
N GLY A 342 3.91 4.35 20.20
CA GLY A 342 4.79 4.36 19.04
C GLY A 342 4.08 4.97 17.84
N PRO A 343 4.55 6.11 17.28
CA PRO A 343 3.79 6.85 16.28
C PRO A 343 3.70 6.11 14.94
N ILE A 344 4.74 5.34 14.57
CA ILE A 344 4.68 4.47 13.38
C ILE A 344 3.59 3.41 13.56
N SER A 345 3.63 2.67 14.67
CA SER A 345 2.65 1.62 14.95
C SER A 345 1.23 2.17 15.09
N ALA A 346 1.07 3.33 15.71
CA ALA A 346 -0.21 4.02 15.85
C ALA A 346 -0.77 4.45 14.49
N GLY A 347 0.06 5.02 13.62
CA GLY A 347 -0.32 5.37 12.26
C GLY A 347 -0.71 4.14 11.44
N GLU A 348 0.08 3.06 11.51
CA GLU A 348 -0.24 1.80 10.84
C GLU A 348 -1.55 1.21 11.34
N ALA A 349 -1.76 1.19 12.66
CA ALA A 349 -2.96 0.68 13.32
C ALA A 349 -4.23 1.43 12.92
N ASN A 350 -4.13 2.72 12.62
CA ASN A 350 -5.25 3.56 12.21
C ASN A 350 -5.47 3.57 10.69
N MET A 351 -4.54 3.06 9.89
CA MET A 351 -4.71 3.04 8.43
C MET A 351 -5.77 2.03 8.01
N ALA A 352 -6.70 2.45 7.14
CA ALA A 352 -7.75 1.59 6.62
C ALA A 352 -7.41 1.01 5.25
N SER A 353 -6.77 1.80 4.37
CA SER A 353 -6.28 1.33 3.09
C SER A 353 -5.18 2.23 2.53
N SER A 354 -4.34 1.65 1.69
CA SER A 354 -3.40 2.34 0.82
C SER A 354 -3.40 1.69 -0.57
N GLU A 355 -3.52 2.48 -1.64
CA GLU A 355 -3.52 1.98 -3.01
C GLU A 355 -3.00 3.03 -4.00
N LEU A 356 -2.64 2.59 -5.21
CA LEU A 356 -2.50 3.49 -6.35
C LEU A 356 -3.83 3.52 -7.11
N ASP A 357 -4.33 4.72 -7.38
CA ASP A 357 -5.51 4.88 -8.23
C ASP A 357 -5.19 4.64 -9.72
N PRO A 358 -6.17 4.63 -10.64
CA PRO A 358 -5.91 4.40 -12.06
C PRO A 358 -4.98 5.42 -12.73
N CYS A 359 -4.82 6.61 -12.14
CA CYS A 359 -3.88 7.63 -12.60
C CYS A 359 -2.47 7.42 -12.03
N GLY A 360 -2.31 6.50 -11.06
CA GLY A 360 -1.07 6.22 -10.38
C GLY A 360 -0.80 7.14 -9.17
N ASP A 361 -1.80 7.91 -8.74
CA ASP A 361 -1.70 8.74 -7.54
C ASP A 361 -1.88 7.86 -6.29
N LEU A 362 -1.14 8.17 -5.21
CA LEU A 362 -1.19 7.39 -3.96
C LEU A 362 -2.42 7.81 -3.15
N ARG A 363 -3.31 6.88 -2.84
CA ARG A 363 -4.50 7.12 -2.02
C ARG A 363 -4.39 6.43 -0.67
N VAL A 364 -4.53 7.20 0.41
CA VAL A 364 -4.42 6.74 1.81
C VAL A 364 -5.69 7.08 2.57
N THR A 365 -6.19 6.13 3.35
CA THR A 365 -7.42 6.27 4.15
C THR A 365 -7.19 5.80 5.58
N PHE A 366 -7.97 6.35 6.53
CA PHE A 366 -7.86 6.04 7.96
C PHE A 366 -9.21 5.61 8.54
N HIS A 367 -9.18 4.75 9.56
CA HIS A 367 -10.38 4.25 10.23
C HIS A 367 -11.05 5.32 11.09
N ARG A 368 -10.26 6.17 11.75
CA ARG A 368 -10.74 7.17 12.72
C ARG A 368 -9.89 8.43 12.71
N GLY A 369 -10.54 9.57 12.92
CA GLY A 369 -9.90 10.86 13.18
C GLY A 369 -10.35 11.52 14.48
N ALA A 370 -11.40 11.02 15.15
CA ALA A 370 -11.87 11.51 16.45
C ALA A 370 -11.42 10.61 17.61
N PHE A 371 -10.67 11.19 18.54
CA PHE A 371 -10.17 10.58 19.76
C PHE A 371 -10.68 11.34 20.99
N ALA A 372 -10.41 10.81 22.20
CA ALA A 372 -11.01 11.32 23.44
C ALA A 372 -10.75 12.81 23.71
N ASP A 373 -9.61 13.34 23.28
CA ASP A 373 -9.26 14.74 23.46
C ASP A 373 -8.42 15.29 22.29
N HIS A 374 -8.15 16.60 22.35
CA HIS A 374 -7.40 17.32 21.32
C HIS A 374 -5.95 16.85 21.19
N ASP A 375 -5.28 16.46 22.29
CA ASP A 375 -3.90 16.00 22.23
C ASP A 375 -3.81 14.61 21.59
N ALA A 376 -4.75 13.71 21.90
CA ALA A 376 -4.89 12.43 21.21
C ALA A 376 -5.20 12.61 19.71
N ASN A 377 -6.06 13.57 19.33
CA ASN A 377 -6.30 13.90 17.92
C ASN A 377 -5.02 14.37 17.20
N ARG A 378 -4.24 15.25 17.85
CA ARG A 378 -2.98 15.75 17.29
C ARG A 378 -1.96 14.62 17.14
N TYR A 379 -1.80 13.79 18.16
CA TYR A 379 -0.89 12.63 18.11
C TYR A 379 -1.29 11.63 17.01
N ALA A 380 -2.59 11.38 16.83
CA ALA A 380 -3.08 10.54 15.74
C ALA A 380 -2.76 11.14 14.37
N ALA A 381 -2.96 12.44 14.18
CA ALA A 381 -2.64 13.13 12.93
C ALA A 381 -1.14 13.11 12.62
N GLN A 382 -0.31 13.33 13.64
CA GLN A 382 1.15 13.25 13.52
C GLN A 382 1.60 11.83 13.15
N SER A 383 1.03 10.81 13.81
CA SER A 383 1.31 9.40 13.53
C SER A 383 0.90 9.01 12.09
N ALA A 384 -0.27 9.45 11.65
CA ALA A 384 -0.75 9.28 10.29
C ALA A 384 0.15 9.97 9.25
N ALA A 385 0.64 11.18 9.55
CA ALA A 385 1.57 11.90 8.68
C ALA A 385 2.87 11.13 8.43
N LEU A 386 3.42 10.47 9.45
CA LEU A 386 4.62 9.64 9.29
C LEU A 386 4.38 8.45 8.34
N ILE A 387 3.22 7.80 8.44
CA ILE A 387 2.88 6.67 7.56
C ILE A 387 2.58 7.14 6.13
N VAL A 388 1.97 8.31 5.95
CA VAL A 388 1.80 8.89 4.61
C VAL A 388 3.16 9.13 3.95
N LEU A 389 4.13 9.66 4.71
CA LEU A 389 5.49 9.87 4.22
C LEU A 389 6.23 8.57 3.91
N ASP A 390 6.12 7.56 4.79
CA ASP A 390 6.68 6.22 4.58
C ASP A 390 6.14 5.59 3.29
N LEU A 391 4.81 5.59 3.13
CA LEU A 391 4.17 5.08 1.93
C LEU A 391 4.57 5.84 0.66
N ALA A 392 4.65 7.17 0.71
CA ALA A 392 5.05 7.98 -0.42
C ALA A 392 6.50 7.68 -0.84
N ALA A 393 7.43 7.59 0.12
CA ALA A 393 8.81 7.20 -0.14
C ALA A 393 8.90 5.78 -0.71
N ASP A 394 8.03 4.90 -0.24
CA ASP A 394 8.09 3.51 -0.62
C ASP A 394 7.46 3.21 -1.99
N THR A 395 6.48 4.01 -2.38
CA THR A 395 5.72 3.84 -3.63
C THR A 395 6.17 4.83 -4.71
N LEU A 396 6.04 6.13 -4.45
CA LEU A 396 6.27 7.17 -5.44
C LEU A 396 7.76 7.34 -5.70
N ASP A 397 8.60 7.32 -4.67
CA ASP A 397 10.04 7.45 -4.89
C ASP A 397 10.64 6.21 -5.56
N SER A 398 10.01 5.03 -5.42
CA SER A 398 10.39 3.83 -6.17
C SER A 398 10.19 3.98 -7.68
N LEU A 399 9.40 4.96 -8.12
CA LEU A 399 9.14 5.27 -9.52
C LEU A 399 10.01 6.42 -10.07
N LEU A 400 10.84 7.05 -9.22
CA LEU A 400 11.76 8.10 -9.66
C LEU A 400 12.77 7.55 -10.68
N ARG A 401 12.95 8.30 -11.76
CA ARG A 401 13.93 8.05 -12.81
C ARG A 401 15.12 8.98 -12.65
N THR A 402 16.18 8.75 -13.43
CA THR A 402 17.32 9.68 -13.46
C THR A 402 16.87 11.03 -14.03
N PRO A 403 17.45 12.16 -13.59
CA PRO A 403 17.07 13.49 -14.10
C PRO A 403 17.22 13.64 -15.62
N ASP A 404 18.11 12.85 -16.23
CA ASP A 404 18.39 12.85 -17.67
C ASP A 404 17.45 11.92 -18.46
N ASP A 405 16.52 11.23 -17.81
CA ASP A 405 15.51 10.40 -18.47
C ASP A 405 14.56 11.30 -19.30
N LYS A 406 14.64 11.18 -20.62
CA LYS A 406 13.82 11.94 -21.59
C LYS A 406 12.58 11.18 -22.04
N SER A 407 12.23 10.10 -21.36
CA SER A 407 11.02 9.35 -21.67
C SER A 407 9.77 10.22 -21.49
N ALA A 408 8.73 9.98 -22.29
CA ALA A 408 7.44 10.64 -22.17
C ALA A 408 6.57 10.08 -21.03
N LEU A 409 7.21 9.50 -20.01
CA LEU A 409 6.53 8.92 -18.86
C LEU A 409 6.00 10.03 -17.95
N ARG A 410 4.91 9.73 -17.24
CA ARG A 410 4.46 10.61 -16.17
C ARG A 410 5.50 10.57 -15.05
N ARG A 411 5.88 11.74 -14.56
CA ARG A 411 6.92 11.87 -13.54
C ARG A 411 6.36 11.54 -12.17
N ALA A 412 7.15 10.87 -11.34
CA ALA A 412 6.73 10.53 -9.98
C ALA A 412 6.47 11.79 -9.14
N GLU A 413 7.15 12.90 -9.44
CA GLU A 413 6.96 14.19 -8.79
C GLU A 413 5.60 14.84 -9.11
N ASP A 414 4.98 14.48 -10.25
CA ASP A 414 3.66 14.95 -10.69
C ASP A 414 2.51 14.11 -10.11
N LEU A 415 2.84 13.07 -9.31
CA LEU A 415 1.85 12.23 -8.66
C LEU A 415 1.38 12.87 -7.36
N ALA A 416 0.06 12.89 -7.17
CA ALA A 416 -0.59 13.38 -5.97
C ALA A 416 -0.56 12.32 -4.85
N ILE A 417 -0.65 12.81 -3.62
CA ILE A 417 -0.88 12.01 -2.42
C ILE A 417 -2.29 12.36 -1.92
N MET A 418 -3.27 11.52 -2.25
CA MET A 418 -4.66 11.68 -1.87
C MET A 418 -4.86 11.19 -0.43
N VAL A 419 -5.11 12.10 0.51
CA VAL A 419 -5.47 11.74 1.89
C VAL A 419 -6.97 11.87 2.05
N GLU A 420 -7.66 10.74 2.28
CA GLU A 420 -9.11 10.75 2.43
C GLU A 420 -9.55 11.30 3.78
N GLU A 421 -10.66 12.05 3.76
CA GLU A 421 -11.36 12.49 4.95
C GLU A 421 -11.87 11.30 5.78
N VAL A 422 -12.07 11.53 7.08
CA VAL A 422 -12.54 10.49 8.01
C VAL A 422 -13.91 10.88 8.55
N GLY A 423 -14.84 9.91 8.56
CA GLY A 423 -16.25 10.18 8.82
C GLY A 423 -16.58 10.67 10.23
N ASP A 424 -15.74 10.38 11.22
CA ASP A 424 -15.93 10.81 12.62
C ASP A 424 -15.20 12.12 12.97
N ASN A 425 -14.26 12.58 12.12
CA ASN A 425 -13.62 13.89 12.22
C ASN A 425 -13.28 14.42 10.83
N LEU A 426 -14.10 15.36 10.34
CA LEU A 426 -13.97 15.95 9.02
C LEU A 426 -12.76 16.87 8.85
N GLU A 427 -12.07 17.24 9.94
CA GLU A 427 -10.84 18.05 9.92
C GLU A 427 -9.57 17.19 9.90
N PHE A 428 -9.68 15.88 10.16
CA PHE A 428 -8.51 15.02 10.38
C PHE A 428 -7.55 14.96 9.19
N ALA A 429 -8.05 14.85 7.96
CA ALA A 429 -7.20 14.84 6.76
C ALA A 429 -6.40 16.14 6.58
N GLU A 430 -7.00 17.27 6.97
CA GLU A 430 -6.33 18.58 6.98
C GLU A 430 -5.27 18.67 8.08
N MET A 431 -5.56 18.10 9.26
CA MET A 431 -4.56 17.96 10.33
C MET A 431 -3.37 17.12 9.86
N VAL A 432 -3.61 15.97 9.20
CA VAL A 432 -2.54 15.13 8.63
C VAL A 432 -1.72 15.92 7.62
N ARG A 433 -2.36 16.66 6.71
CA ARG A 433 -1.65 17.52 5.75
C ARG A 433 -0.76 18.57 6.44
N ALA A 434 -1.26 19.19 7.50
CA ALA A 434 -0.50 20.17 8.28
C ALA A 434 0.71 19.54 8.98
N GLU A 435 0.55 18.35 9.57
CA GLU A 435 1.64 17.59 10.19
C GLU A 435 2.67 17.14 9.14
N VAL A 436 2.24 16.69 7.95
CA VAL A 436 3.17 16.40 6.85
C VAL A 436 3.93 17.66 6.44
N ALA A 437 3.30 18.83 6.38
CA ALA A 437 3.97 20.08 6.05
C ALA A 437 5.05 20.46 7.07
N ALA A 438 4.87 20.09 8.35
CA ALA A 438 5.87 20.28 9.38
C ALA A 438 7.11 19.38 9.18
N PHE A 439 6.95 18.17 8.64
CA PHE A 439 8.05 17.23 8.38
C PHE A 439 8.70 17.40 7.00
N ASN A 440 7.89 17.61 5.96
CA ASN A 440 8.33 17.65 4.56
C ASN A 440 7.38 18.52 3.72
N THR A 441 7.77 19.77 3.51
CA THR A 441 7.00 20.75 2.72
C THR A 441 6.80 20.35 1.26
N ALA A 442 7.77 19.65 0.65
CA ALA A 442 7.67 19.19 -0.72
C ALA A 442 6.64 18.07 -0.88
N ALA A 443 6.59 17.12 0.07
CA ALA A 443 5.55 16.10 0.11
C ALA A 443 4.17 16.72 0.39
N ALA A 444 4.08 17.67 1.31
CA ALA A 444 2.82 18.36 1.62
C ALA A 444 2.25 19.12 0.42
N ALA A 445 3.09 19.70 -0.44
CA ALA A 445 2.66 20.36 -1.68
C ALA A 445 1.97 19.40 -2.67
N ARG A 446 2.21 18.09 -2.53
CA ARG A 446 1.60 17.03 -3.35
C ARG A 446 0.35 16.45 -2.70
N ILE A 447 0.07 16.76 -1.42
CA ILE A 447 -1.10 16.24 -0.72
C ILE A 447 -2.36 16.95 -1.19
N GLN A 448 -3.35 16.16 -1.60
CA GLN A 448 -4.70 16.60 -1.86
C GLN A 448 -5.64 15.90 -0.88
N VAL A 449 -6.43 16.69 -0.15
CA VAL A 449 -7.51 16.12 0.67
C VAL A 449 -8.63 15.66 -0.26
N ALA A 450 -9.05 14.41 -0.09
CA ALA A 450 -10.08 13.79 -0.92
C ALA A 450 -11.28 13.38 -0.05
N PRO A 451 -12.49 13.35 -0.62
CA PRO A 451 -13.62 12.75 0.07
C PRO A 451 -13.40 11.26 0.34
N SER A 452 -13.90 10.83 1.50
CA SER A 452 -13.87 9.42 1.91
C SER A 452 -14.72 8.55 0.99
N LEU A 453 -14.16 7.43 0.54
CA LEU A 453 -14.85 6.41 -0.24
C LEU A 453 -15.00 5.08 0.53
N ILE A 454 -14.59 5.04 1.81
CA ILE A 454 -14.56 3.82 2.62
C ILE A 454 -15.94 3.20 2.84
N ASP A 455 -16.97 4.04 3.00
CA ASP A 455 -18.36 3.61 3.21
C ASP A 455 -19.11 3.31 1.91
N ALA A 456 -18.49 3.56 0.74
CA ALA A 456 -19.14 3.38 -0.55
C ALA A 456 -19.19 1.89 -0.91
N THR A 457 -20.33 1.43 -1.42
CA THR A 457 -20.39 0.12 -2.07
C THR A 457 -19.47 0.07 -3.29
N GLU A 458 -19.07 -1.12 -3.73
CA GLU A 458 -18.23 -1.27 -4.94
C GLU A 458 -18.90 -0.60 -6.16
N GLY A 459 -20.22 -0.73 -6.28
CA GLY A 459 -21.03 -0.07 -7.30
C GLY A 459 -20.99 1.46 -7.22
N GLU A 460 -21.25 2.04 -6.04
CA GLU A 460 -21.20 3.50 -5.84
C GLU A 460 -19.79 4.05 -6.06
N ARG A 461 -18.75 3.36 -5.56
CA ARG A 461 -17.35 3.75 -5.75
C ARG A 461 -16.97 3.74 -7.22
N LYS A 462 -17.29 2.68 -7.95
CA LYS A 462 -17.03 2.59 -9.40
C LYS A 462 -17.76 3.70 -10.16
N LEU A 463 -19.03 3.93 -9.84
CA LEU A 463 -19.82 4.99 -10.47
C LEU A 463 -19.16 6.36 -10.23
N TYR A 464 -18.83 6.70 -8.98
CA TYR A 464 -18.20 7.97 -8.62
C TYR A 464 -16.83 8.17 -9.29
N LEU A 465 -15.97 7.16 -9.30
CA LEU A 465 -14.62 7.25 -9.90
C LEU A 465 -14.67 7.31 -11.44
N SER A 466 -15.69 6.71 -12.07
CA SER A 466 -15.90 6.78 -13.53
C SER A 466 -16.64 8.05 -13.99
N ALA A 467 -17.28 8.75 -13.07
CA ALA A 467 -18.08 9.94 -13.36
C ALA A 467 -17.21 11.18 -13.61
N GLN A 468 -17.75 12.13 -14.36
CA GLN A 468 -17.00 13.32 -14.78
C GLN A 468 -17.01 14.39 -13.67
N PRO A 469 -15.93 15.17 -13.50
CA PRO A 469 -16.02 16.43 -12.76
C PRO A 469 -17.13 17.30 -13.35
N VAL A 470 -17.87 18.00 -12.50
CA VAL A 470 -18.94 18.90 -12.96
C VAL A 470 -18.31 20.05 -13.76
N PRO A 471 -18.51 20.14 -15.10
CA PRO A 471 -17.82 21.12 -15.95
C PRO A 471 -18.49 22.50 -15.91
N TRP A 472 -19.44 22.69 -15.00
CA TRP A 472 -20.34 23.83 -14.97
C TRP A 472 -19.67 25.08 -14.44
N ASP A 473 -19.99 26.20 -15.08
CA ASP A 473 -19.62 27.53 -14.60
C ASP A 473 -20.44 27.94 -13.35
N ARG A 474 -20.08 29.07 -12.76
CA ARG A 474 -20.76 29.58 -11.56
C ARG A 474 -22.25 29.82 -11.80
N ALA A 475 -22.64 30.32 -12.96
CA ALA A 475 -24.04 30.62 -13.28
C ALA A 475 -24.90 29.35 -13.32
N THR A 476 -24.41 28.30 -13.97
CA THR A 476 -25.08 27.00 -14.05
C THR A 476 -25.21 26.32 -12.68
N ARG A 477 -24.18 26.44 -11.83
CA ARG A 477 -24.25 25.96 -10.44
C ARG A 477 -25.32 26.69 -9.63
N LEU A 478 -25.43 28.01 -9.79
CA LEU A 478 -26.47 28.81 -9.14
C LEU A 478 -27.87 28.48 -9.65
N ASP A 479 -28.04 28.20 -10.94
CA ASP A 479 -29.33 27.73 -11.50
C ASP A 479 -29.75 26.40 -10.89
N LEU A 480 -28.81 25.44 -10.73
CA LEU A 480 -29.10 24.18 -10.03
C LEU A 480 -29.56 24.44 -8.59
N LEU A 481 -28.83 25.27 -7.83
CA LEU A 481 -29.21 25.60 -6.45
C LEU A 481 -30.59 26.28 -6.40
N ALA A 482 -30.92 27.15 -7.33
CA ALA A 482 -32.26 27.76 -7.41
C ALA A 482 -33.36 26.70 -7.65
N ARG A 483 -33.13 25.74 -8.54
CA ARG A 483 -34.07 24.63 -8.79
C ARG A 483 -34.23 23.73 -7.55
N MET A 484 -33.16 23.48 -6.82
CA MET A 484 -33.22 22.75 -5.54
C MET A 484 -33.95 23.54 -4.46
N GLY A 485 -33.73 24.85 -4.38
CA GLY A 485 -34.48 25.74 -3.49
C GLY A 485 -35.98 25.66 -3.75
N ALA A 486 -36.39 25.62 -5.03
CA ALA A 486 -37.78 25.45 -5.43
C ALA A 486 -38.38 24.07 -5.03
N THR A 487 -37.56 23.06 -4.72
CA THR A 487 -38.04 21.78 -4.15
C THR A 487 -38.06 21.77 -2.62
N GLY A 488 -37.79 22.91 -1.98
CA GLY A 488 -37.81 23.09 -0.53
C GLY A 488 -36.48 22.82 0.18
N HIS A 489 -35.38 22.64 -0.57
CA HIS A 489 -34.05 22.46 0.04
C HIS A 489 -33.46 23.80 0.51
N ALA A 490 -32.80 23.81 1.67
CA ALA A 490 -32.14 24.99 2.20
C ALA A 490 -30.83 25.26 1.44
N VAL A 491 -30.88 26.14 0.44
CA VAL A 491 -29.72 26.44 -0.42
C VAL A 491 -28.97 27.73 -0.05
N ASP A 492 -29.54 28.52 0.85
CA ASP A 492 -28.93 29.78 1.29
C ASP A 492 -27.61 29.53 2.02
N GLY A 493 -26.56 30.23 1.60
CA GLY A 493 -25.22 30.14 2.19
C GLY A 493 -24.34 29.03 1.61
N ILE A 494 -24.83 28.24 0.65
CA ILE A 494 -23.99 27.30 -0.10
C ILE A 494 -23.03 28.10 -1.00
N ASP A 495 -21.72 27.94 -0.79
CA ASP A 495 -20.70 28.48 -1.70
C ASP A 495 -20.53 27.56 -2.92
N PRO A 496 -20.91 27.98 -4.14
CA PRO A 496 -20.82 27.13 -5.33
C PRO A 496 -19.39 26.73 -5.72
N ALA A 497 -18.37 27.45 -5.24
CA ALA A 497 -16.99 27.07 -5.49
C ALA A 497 -16.61 25.82 -4.68
N LEU A 498 -16.79 25.88 -3.36
CA LEU A 498 -16.47 24.80 -2.43
C LEU A 498 -17.44 23.62 -2.55
N ALA A 499 -18.73 23.90 -2.69
CA ALA A 499 -19.78 22.86 -2.72
C ALA A 499 -19.63 21.91 -3.92
N PHE A 500 -19.10 22.37 -5.06
CA PHE A 500 -19.00 21.57 -6.29
C PHE A 500 -17.61 20.98 -6.54
N GLU A 501 -16.60 21.25 -5.69
CA GLU A 501 -15.20 20.86 -5.91
C GLU A 501 -15.04 19.35 -6.17
N HIS A 502 -15.69 18.53 -5.36
CA HIS A 502 -15.64 17.06 -5.48
C HIS A 502 -16.94 16.44 -6.01
N VAL A 503 -17.88 17.25 -6.50
CA VAL A 503 -19.12 16.72 -7.05
C VAL A 503 -18.85 16.12 -8.42
N ARG A 504 -19.46 14.96 -8.68
CA ARG A 504 -19.35 14.26 -9.97
C ARG A 504 -20.69 14.22 -10.69
N LEU A 505 -20.65 14.35 -12.01
CA LEU A 505 -21.77 14.18 -12.91
C LEU A 505 -21.73 12.77 -13.49
N ALA A 506 -22.74 11.97 -13.19
CA ALA A 506 -22.84 10.59 -13.64
C ALA A 506 -24.06 10.40 -14.55
N GLN A 507 -23.94 9.45 -15.47
CA GLN A 507 -25.04 8.93 -16.27
C GLN A 507 -25.46 7.59 -15.66
N LEU A 508 -26.75 7.40 -15.44
CA LEU A 508 -27.34 6.10 -15.16
C LEU A 508 -28.05 5.57 -16.40
N GLU A 509 -27.97 4.25 -16.56
CA GLU A 509 -28.74 3.48 -17.51
C GLU A 509 -29.99 2.87 -16.87
N ARG A 510 -30.90 2.39 -17.71
CA ARG A 510 -32.09 1.69 -17.22
C ARG A 510 -31.69 0.42 -16.46
N ASN A 511 -32.34 0.22 -15.31
CA ASN A 511 -32.14 -0.85 -14.34
C ASN A 511 -30.86 -0.73 -13.50
N ASP A 512 -30.11 0.36 -13.60
CA ASP A 512 -29.01 0.61 -12.66
C ASP A 512 -29.55 0.77 -11.24
N VAL A 513 -28.88 0.10 -10.29
CA VAL A 513 -29.13 0.27 -8.85
C VAL A 513 -28.22 1.38 -8.35
N LEU A 514 -28.81 2.53 -8.02
CA LEU A 514 -28.08 3.69 -7.51
C LEU A 514 -27.80 3.57 -6.01
N ILE A 515 -28.81 3.14 -5.25
CA ILE A 515 -28.73 2.91 -3.80
C ILE A 515 -29.24 1.51 -3.51
N GLU A 516 -28.49 0.76 -2.72
CA GLU A 516 -28.91 -0.54 -2.19
C GLU A 516 -29.34 -0.38 -0.73
N ALA A 517 -30.51 -0.92 -0.38
CA ALA A 517 -30.98 -0.89 1.00
C ALA A 517 -30.06 -1.73 1.91
N GLY A 518 -29.80 -1.24 3.13
CA GLY A 518 -28.96 -1.90 4.13
C GLY A 518 -27.47 -1.57 4.02
N THR A 519 -27.02 -0.88 2.97
CA THR A 519 -25.62 -0.46 2.81
C THR A 519 -25.33 0.85 3.55
N ALA A 520 -24.06 1.17 3.77
CA ALA A 520 -23.66 2.45 4.35
C ALA A 520 -23.92 3.62 3.38
N ALA A 521 -23.97 4.84 3.90
CA ALA A 521 -24.32 6.03 3.13
C ALA A 521 -23.09 6.91 2.84
N ALA A 522 -22.44 6.67 1.70
CA ALA A 522 -21.26 7.44 1.27
C ALA A 522 -21.59 8.72 0.48
N PHE A 523 -22.77 8.77 -0.15
CA PHE A 523 -23.12 9.85 -1.07
C PHE A 523 -24.55 10.38 -0.89
N VAL A 524 -24.75 11.64 -1.27
CA VAL A 524 -26.06 12.23 -1.59
C VAL A 524 -26.15 12.36 -3.12
N TYR A 525 -27.34 12.12 -3.67
CA TYR A 525 -27.56 12.20 -5.11
C TYR A 525 -28.59 13.28 -5.46
N ILE A 526 -28.40 13.97 -6.59
CA ILE A 526 -29.39 14.91 -7.12
C ILE A 526 -29.71 14.52 -8.56
N PRO A 527 -30.91 13.98 -8.86
CA PRO A 527 -31.31 13.67 -10.23
C PRO A 527 -31.57 14.96 -11.02
N LEU A 528 -31.01 15.05 -12.22
CA LEU A 528 -31.21 16.20 -13.12
C LEU A 528 -32.43 16.02 -14.06
N GLY A 529 -33.10 14.88 -13.95
CA GLY A 529 -34.28 14.53 -14.73
C GLY A 529 -35.13 13.49 -14.02
N VAL A 530 -36.28 13.19 -14.59
CA VAL A 530 -37.17 12.13 -14.09
C VAL A 530 -36.54 10.77 -14.40
N GLY A 531 -36.83 9.75 -13.57
CA GLY A 531 -36.44 8.37 -13.91
C GLY A 531 -35.98 7.50 -12.75
N LEU A 532 -35.88 8.04 -11.54
CA LEU A 532 -35.54 7.24 -10.35
C LEU A 532 -36.81 6.79 -9.60
N ARG A 533 -36.78 5.56 -9.10
CA ARG A 533 -37.80 5.01 -8.19
C ARG A 533 -37.16 4.57 -6.88
N ILE A 534 -37.78 4.97 -5.77
CA ILE A 534 -37.45 4.52 -4.42
C ILE A 534 -38.29 3.29 -4.09
N LEU A 535 -37.63 2.26 -3.58
CA LEU A 535 -38.19 1.01 -3.08
C LEU A 535 -37.89 0.93 -1.57
N PRO A 536 -38.75 1.48 -0.69
CA PRO A 536 -38.49 1.51 0.74
C PRO A 536 -38.54 0.11 1.39
N LEU A 537 -37.72 -0.11 2.42
CA LEU A 537 -37.88 -1.26 3.29
C LEU A 537 -39.12 -1.09 4.20
N GLY A 538 -39.72 -2.20 4.65
CA GLY A 538 -40.79 -2.17 5.66
C GLY A 538 -42.22 -2.12 5.10
N GLY A 539 -42.41 -2.41 3.81
CA GLY A 539 -43.75 -2.57 3.21
C GLY A 539 -44.44 -1.26 2.81
N TYR A 540 -43.71 -0.14 2.76
CA TYR A 540 -44.22 1.12 2.23
C TYR A 540 -44.31 1.11 0.70
N ASP A 541 -45.18 1.95 0.15
CA ASP A 541 -45.36 2.11 -1.29
C ASP A 541 -44.09 2.64 -1.98
N THR A 542 -43.89 2.23 -3.23
CA THR A 542 -42.80 2.75 -4.06
C THR A 542 -43.07 4.20 -4.45
N LEU A 543 -42.03 5.03 -4.48
CA LEU A 543 -42.14 6.46 -4.78
C LEU A 543 -41.32 6.83 -6.01
N LEU A 544 -41.86 7.68 -6.88
CA LEU A 544 -41.08 8.32 -7.94
C LEU A 544 -40.28 9.49 -7.36
N VAL A 545 -39.02 9.61 -7.75
CA VAL A 545 -38.19 10.75 -7.32
C VAL A 545 -38.42 11.93 -8.26
N PRO A 546 -38.84 13.10 -7.76
CA PRO A 546 -38.87 14.31 -8.55
C PRO A 546 -37.46 14.82 -8.85
N PRO A 547 -37.22 15.42 -10.04
CA PRO A 547 -35.94 16.04 -10.36
C PRO A 547 -35.55 17.10 -9.31
N TRP A 548 -34.24 17.33 -9.16
CA TRP A 548 -33.65 18.34 -8.27
C TRP A 548 -33.85 18.08 -6.77
N MET A 549 -34.52 17.01 -6.37
CA MET A 549 -34.68 16.63 -4.96
C MET A 549 -33.49 15.77 -4.50
N PRO A 550 -32.74 16.18 -3.47
CA PRO A 550 -31.66 15.37 -2.92
C PRO A 550 -32.14 14.03 -2.38
N LEU A 551 -31.41 12.97 -2.70
CA LEU A 551 -31.66 11.60 -2.27
C LEU A 551 -30.54 11.09 -1.36
N GLY A 552 -30.91 10.22 -0.41
CA GLY A 552 -29.95 9.56 0.47
C GLY A 552 -29.42 10.44 1.61
N THR A 553 -29.95 11.64 1.78
CA THR A 553 -29.56 12.62 2.81
C THR A 553 -29.68 12.06 4.22
N THR A 554 -30.75 11.33 4.53
CA THR A 554 -30.99 10.75 5.87
C THR A 554 -29.84 9.85 6.34
N GLY A 555 -29.33 8.97 5.46
CA GLY A 555 -28.23 8.07 5.81
C GLY A 555 -26.94 8.85 6.06
N VAL A 556 -26.64 9.83 5.21
CA VAL A 556 -25.45 10.70 5.32
C VAL A 556 -25.47 11.55 6.59
N ILE A 557 -26.60 12.19 6.89
CA ILE A 557 -26.75 13.08 8.06
C ILE A 557 -26.72 12.27 9.37
N ARG A 558 -27.41 11.12 9.40
CA ARG A 558 -27.50 10.30 10.62
C ARG A 558 -26.29 9.39 10.83
N GLY A 559 -25.47 9.16 9.81
CA GLY A 559 -24.46 8.09 9.82
C GLY A 559 -25.10 6.70 9.91
N ALA A 560 -26.24 6.50 9.23
CA ALA A 560 -27.03 5.27 9.28
C ALA A 560 -27.05 4.57 7.91
N VAL A 561 -27.34 3.27 7.93
CA VAL A 561 -27.54 2.48 6.70
C VAL A 561 -28.74 2.99 5.88
N ARG A 562 -28.70 2.75 4.57
CA ARG A 562 -29.76 3.08 3.63
C ARG A 562 -31.03 2.29 3.98
N ASN A 563 -32.17 2.97 4.06
CA ASN A 563 -33.46 2.35 4.40
C ASN A 563 -34.33 2.03 3.17
N ALA A 564 -33.81 2.24 1.97
CA ALA A 564 -34.50 2.02 0.72
C ALA A 564 -33.50 1.73 -0.40
N SER A 565 -33.93 0.97 -1.40
CA SER A 565 -33.18 0.87 -2.66
C SER A 565 -33.67 1.94 -3.63
N VAL A 566 -32.79 2.45 -4.48
CA VAL A 566 -33.14 3.41 -5.54
C VAL A 566 -32.64 2.88 -6.87
N VAL A 567 -33.55 2.76 -7.83
CA VAL A 567 -33.28 2.19 -9.16
C VAL A 567 -33.64 3.18 -10.26
N ALA A 568 -32.87 3.17 -11.34
CA ALA A 568 -33.19 3.93 -12.55
C ALA A 568 -34.16 3.14 -13.44
N GLU A 569 -35.35 3.67 -13.68
CA GLU A 569 -36.33 3.09 -14.60
C GLU A 569 -36.08 3.47 -16.06
N GLN A 570 -35.35 4.55 -16.27
CA GLN A 570 -34.94 5.07 -17.57
C GLN A 570 -33.58 5.77 -17.43
N PRO A 571 -32.84 5.97 -18.52
CA PRO A 571 -31.57 6.67 -18.48
C PRO A 571 -31.74 8.12 -17.99
N LEU A 572 -30.87 8.57 -17.08
CA LEU A 572 -30.85 9.94 -16.59
C LEU A 572 -29.45 10.37 -16.11
N GLN A 573 -29.25 11.68 -16.01
CA GLN A 573 -28.07 12.26 -15.36
C GLN A 573 -28.36 12.61 -13.90
N LEU A 574 -27.32 12.52 -13.07
CA LEU A 574 -27.38 12.92 -11.68
C LEU A 574 -26.05 13.46 -11.18
N LEU A 575 -26.10 14.28 -10.12
CA LEU A 575 -24.93 14.65 -9.33
C LEU A 575 -24.72 13.64 -8.21
N ILE A 576 -23.45 13.28 -7.98
CA ILE A 576 -22.98 12.50 -6.85
C ILE A 576 -22.19 13.45 -5.94
N ILE A 577 -22.68 13.64 -4.72
CA ILE A 577 -22.05 14.50 -3.72
C ILE A 577 -21.52 13.60 -2.59
N PRO A 578 -20.20 13.57 -2.37
CA PRO A 578 -19.61 12.84 -1.24
C PRO A 578 -20.15 13.31 0.11
N ARG A 579 -20.27 12.38 1.07
CA ARG A 579 -20.78 12.62 2.43
C ARG A 579 -20.13 13.84 3.08
N SER A 580 -18.81 13.90 3.09
CA SER A 580 -18.06 14.99 3.71
C SER A 580 -18.29 16.33 3.04
N THR A 581 -18.23 16.39 1.70
CA THR A 581 -18.58 17.59 0.91
C THR A 581 -20.01 18.05 1.21
N TYR A 582 -20.96 17.12 1.28
CA TYR A 582 -22.34 17.42 1.62
C TYR A 582 -22.45 18.03 3.02
N LEU A 583 -21.86 17.38 4.03
CA LEU A 583 -21.94 17.85 5.43
C LEU A 583 -21.24 19.19 5.64
N LYS A 584 -20.12 19.47 4.96
CA LYS A 584 -19.37 20.73 5.08
C LYS A 584 -20.01 21.90 4.33
N HIS A 585 -20.53 21.65 3.12
CA HIS A 585 -20.80 22.73 2.16
C HIS A 585 -22.24 22.77 1.62
N TRP A 586 -23.02 21.71 1.80
CA TRP A 586 -24.41 21.64 1.32
C TRP A 586 -25.44 21.57 2.45
N HIS A 587 -25.09 20.93 3.55
CA HIS A 587 -26.03 20.63 4.61
C HIS A 587 -26.34 21.85 5.46
N ARG A 588 -27.61 22.28 5.41
CA ARG A 588 -28.21 23.25 6.31
C ARG A 588 -29.64 22.83 6.61
N THR A 589 -30.11 23.15 7.81
CA THR A 589 -31.51 22.98 8.20
C THR A 589 -32.22 24.33 8.22
N LEU A 590 -33.50 24.33 7.88
CA LEU A 590 -34.36 25.50 8.05
C LEU A 590 -34.79 25.58 9.52
N SER A 591 -34.70 26.77 10.08
CA SER A 591 -35.43 27.13 11.29
C SER A 591 -36.95 27.14 11.02
N PRO A 592 -37.79 27.08 12.08
CA PRO A 592 -39.25 27.21 11.91
C PRO A 592 -39.68 28.50 11.22
N ASP A 593 -38.94 29.60 11.37
CA ASP A 593 -39.25 30.90 10.76
C ASP A 593 -38.94 30.90 9.27
N GLU A 594 -37.78 30.37 8.89
CA GLU A 594 -37.39 30.21 7.49
C GLU A 594 -38.35 29.26 6.75
N LEU A 595 -38.73 28.14 7.37
CA LEU A 595 -39.72 27.22 6.80
C LEU A 595 -41.06 27.92 6.55
N ARG A 596 -41.53 28.75 7.49
CA ARG A 596 -42.75 29.54 7.32
C ARG A 596 -42.64 30.50 6.14
N GLN A 597 -41.49 31.17 5.99
CA GLN A 597 -41.24 32.08 4.86
C GLN A 597 -41.20 31.34 3.52
N THR A 598 -40.63 30.13 3.46
CA THR A 598 -40.57 29.33 2.22
C THR A 598 -41.94 28.80 1.79
N LEU A 599 -42.84 28.53 2.74
CA LEU A 599 -44.19 28.02 2.45
C LEU A 599 -45.25 29.11 2.21
N SER A 600 -44.92 30.37 2.53
CA SER A 600 -45.79 31.55 2.31
C SER A 600 -45.62 32.08 0.90
#